data_AF-A0AA39LI29-F1
#
_entry.id   AF-A0AA39LI29-F1
#
_cell.length_a   1.000
_cell.length_b   1.000
_cell.length_c   1.000
_cell.angle_alpha   90.00
_cell.angle_beta   90.00
_cell.angle_gamma   90.00
#
_symmetry.space_group_name_H-M   'P 1'
#
loop_
_entity.id
_entity.type
_entity.pdbx_description
1 polymer ?
#
loop_
_entity_poly.entity_id
_entity_poly.type
_entity_poly.pdbx_seq_one_letter_code
_entity_poly.pdbx_strand_id
1 'polypeptide(L)'
;MARFGNTRGGYVRMADGYEMPLFGLGTYKITTQKDMDRAVDAALKNGYRLFDTAFAYSNEELLGNSLQRLLPEHNLTQADVFVTTKVPILSGDNKKDRTYEVVCESLKKLQLGAIDLVLVHYPREWSGSDKNPKNQTDRIEVYQALERCKEEGKVRSIGVSNFEIRHLQELLQVCRYRPAVNQCEFHPFCCRRELLEYCRQQEIFFEAFTSLARQDPKLYKNEVVVRIAENHKMDVPHVLLAFALTQHIGVIPKSSNPDRVAENINVVGKKLTLKDRVADRGIDASFLHPSSEMAGLLDIITESPFNYEAARQYTREIQWPAFWISMIYVVVIFSIKAIMTNFKPFELKPALTFWNAWLAVFSIAGSLVTTPALLSAIYSQGLTGSYCHSGAFFEGASGLWSFVFCISKIAELGDTILIVLRKKPLMFLHWYHHVLTLNYGFLSFMENTAFNTWIIWLNFSVHAIMYSYYLTTSFKIRVPAVIARSITFLQILQFVITHLILFHVGYLYLNGTQCDVTGHTYFLCLGMEISYLVLFGNFFYQSYIKNGGKKFKKEQVTKKSD
;
A
#
# COMPACT_ATOMS: atom_id res chain seq x y z
N MET A 1 -1.44 -34.43 0.73
CA MET A 1 -1.27 -33.66 1.98
C MET A 1 -0.03 -32.79 1.80
N ALA A 2 -0.04 -31.53 2.22
CA ALA A 2 1.13 -30.64 2.13
C ALA A 2 2.32 -31.23 2.91
N ARG A 3 3.54 -31.19 2.37
CA ARG A 3 4.78 -31.70 2.99
C ARG A 3 5.00 -31.09 4.37
N PHE A 4 4.73 -29.79 4.52
CA PHE A 4 4.90 -29.08 5.79
C PHE A 4 3.59 -28.64 6.46
N GLY A 5 2.45 -29.24 6.06
CA GLY A 5 1.11 -28.85 6.51
C GLY A 5 0.90 -28.86 8.03
N ASN A 6 1.64 -29.71 8.74
CA ASN A 6 1.54 -29.88 10.20
C ASN A 6 2.72 -29.23 10.96
N THR A 7 3.61 -28.51 10.28
CA THR A 7 4.78 -27.89 10.91
C THR A 7 4.36 -26.74 11.80
N ARG A 8 4.81 -26.75 13.06
CA ARG A 8 4.50 -25.72 14.07
C ARG A 8 4.82 -24.30 13.59
N GLY A 9 5.87 -24.15 12.79
CA GLY A 9 6.33 -22.89 12.20
C GLY A 9 5.43 -22.31 11.10
N GLY A 10 4.41 -23.03 10.64
CA GLY A 10 3.70 -22.69 9.41
C GLY A 10 4.57 -22.90 8.17
N TYR A 11 3.97 -22.75 7.00
CA TYR A 11 4.66 -22.91 5.71
C TYR A 11 4.07 -21.97 4.66
N VAL A 12 4.82 -21.77 3.58
CA VAL A 12 4.39 -21.08 2.37
C VAL A 12 4.57 -22.03 1.19
N ARG A 13 3.72 -21.89 0.17
CA ARG A 13 3.95 -22.48 -1.14
C ARG A 13 4.61 -21.43 -2.03
N MET A 14 5.85 -21.66 -2.43
CA MET A 14 6.61 -20.77 -3.30
C MET A 14 6.08 -20.85 -4.74
N ALA A 15 6.40 -19.84 -5.56
CA ALA A 15 5.93 -19.74 -6.94
C ALA A 15 6.42 -20.91 -7.83
N ASP A 16 7.54 -21.53 -7.49
CA ASP A 16 8.07 -22.69 -8.21
C ASP A 16 7.42 -24.03 -7.76
N GLY A 17 6.38 -23.96 -6.94
CA GLY A 17 5.51 -25.07 -6.56
C GLY A 17 5.94 -25.83 -5.32
N TYR A 18 7.16 -25.63 -4.82
CA TYR A 18 7.66 -26.25 -3.59
C TYR A 18 7.14 -25.52 -2.34
N GLU A 19 7.10 -26.25 -1.24
CA GLU A 19 6.71 -25.70 0.07
C GLU A 19 7.94 -25.39 0.91
N MET A 20 7.89 -24.31 1.69
CA MET A 20 8.97 -23.86 2.57
C MET A 20 8.41 -23.51 3.95
N PRO A 21 8.97 -24.00 5.07
CA PRO A 21 8.56 -23.56 6.41
C PRO A 21 8.83 -22.07 6.62
N LEU A 22 7.97 -21.36 7.35
CA LEU A 22 8.16 -19.91 7.62
C LEU A 22 9.17 -19.64 8.74
N PHE A 23 9.48 -20.64 9.56
CA PHE A 23 10.36 -20.49 10.71
C PHE A 23 11.47 -21.52 10.66
N GLY A 24 12.71 -21.06 10.72
CA GLY A 24 13.90 -21.91 10.65
C GLY A 24 14.98 -21.57 11.66
N LEU A 25 16.03 -22.40 11.67
CA LEU A 25 17.22 -22.21 12.46
C LEU A 25 18.35 -21.69 11.57
N GLY A 26 18.82 -20.47 11.82
CA GLY A 26 20.05 -19.96 11.22
C GLY A 26 21.28 -20.59 11.89
N THR A 27 22.31 -20.94 11.10
CA THR A 27 23.51 -21.62 11.62
C THR A 27 24.78 -20.77 11.61
N TYR A 28 24.70 -19.52 11.18
CA TYR A 28 25.87 -18.63 11.10
C TYR A 28 26.62 -18.52 12.45
N LYS A 29 27.95 -18.68 12.41
CA LYS A 29 28.85 -18.73 13.59
C LYS A 29 28.57 -19.88 14.57
N ILE A 30 27.99 -20.99 14.12
CA ILE A 30 28.10 -22.28 14.84
C ILE A 30 29.30 -23.01 14.24
N THR A 31 30.35 -23.18 15.03
CA THR A 31 31.68 -23.62 14.55
C THR A 31 32.11 -24.98 15.09
N THR A 32 31.35 -25.58 16.00
CA THR A 32 31.66 -26.89 16.60
C THR A 32 30.53 -27.88 16.36
N GLN A 33 30.86 -29.16 16.17
CA GLN A 33 29.87 -30.23 16.02
C GLN A 33 28.94 -30.28 17.24
N LYS A 34 29.50 -30.17 18.45
CA LYS A 34 28.74 -30.17 19.70
C LYS A 34 27.67 -29.06 19.76
N ASP A 35 28.00 -27.84 19.35
CA ASP A 35 27.03 -26.74 19.37
C ASP A 35 26.01 -26.85 18.24
N MET A 36 26.40 -27.41 17.08
CA MET A 36 25.46 -27.71 15.99
C MET A 36 24.47 -28.79 16.43
N ASP A 37 24.95 -29.89 17.00
CA ASP A 37 24.13 -30.98 17.53
C ASP A 37 23.10 -30.46 18.54
N ARG A 38 23.53 -29.63 19.50
CA ARG A 38 22.65 -29.03 20.51
C ARG A 38 21.58 -28.12 19.89
N ALA A 39 21.95 -27.32 18.89
CA ALA A 39 21.03 -26.43 18.22
C ALA A 39 20.00 -27.19 17.37
N VAL A 40 20.46 -28.17 16.58
CA VAL A 40 19.63 -28.99 15.70
C VAL A 40 18.69 -29.88 16.50
N ASP A 41 19.18 -30.54 17.56
CA ASP A 41 18.36 -31.38 18.43
C ASP A 41 17.22 -30.57 19.07
N ALA A 42 17.56 -29.41 19.65
CA ALA A 42 16.57 -28.50 20.23
C ALA A 42 15.55 -28.01 19.18
N ALA A 43 16.00 -27.72 17.96
CA ALA A 43 15.15 -27.28 16.87
C ALA A 43 14.16 -28.39 16.45
N LEU A 44 14.66 -29.60 16.19
CA LEU A 44 13.83 -30.75 15.80
C LEU A 44 12.78 -31.07 16.86
N LYS A 45 13.21 -31.13 18.13
CA LYS A 45 12.34 -31.36 19.30
C LYS A 45 11.19 -30.35 19.40
N ASN A 46 11.44 -29.10 19.02
CA ASN A 46 10.46 -28.02 19.13
C ASN A 46 9.64 -27.79 17.85
N GLY A 47 9.84 -28.62 16.81
CA GLY A 47 9.03 -28.60 15.59
C GLY A 47 9.61 -27.77 14.44
N TYR A 48 10.89 -27.37 14.51
CA TYR A 48 11.56 -26.73 13.37
C TYR A 48 11.75 -27.75 12.26
N ARG A 49 11.55 -27.31 11.02
CA ARG A 49 11.84 -28.11 9.82
C ARG A 49 12.74 -27.37 8.82
N LEU A 50 13.01 -26.07 8.99
CA LEU A 50 13.90 -25.28 8.13
C LEU A 50 15.25 -25.05 8.79
N PHE A 51 16.34 -25.33 8.06
CA PHE A 51 17.72 -25.10 8.48
C PHE A 51 18.47 -24.27 7.44
N ASP A 52 18.99 -23.11 7.86
CA ASP A 52 19.70 -22.17 6.99
C ASP A 52 21.21 -22.17 7.29
N THR A 53 21.99 -22.49 6.26
CA THR A 53 23.46 -22.45 6.26
C THR A 53 23.97 -21.73 5.00
N ALA A 54 25.28 -21.76 4.77
CA ALA A 54 25.92 -21.27 3.57
C ALA A 54 27.32 -21.86 3.43
N PHE A 55 27.81 -21.98 2.19
CA PHE A 55 29.20 -22.32 1.91
C PHE A 55 30.19 -21.44 2.71
N ALA A 56 29.94 -20.13 2.73
CA ALA A 56 30.77 -19.16 3.43
C ALA A 56 30.79 -19.33 4.97
N TYR A 57 29.87 -20.10 5.55
CA TYR A 57 29.84 -20.34 7.00
C TYR A 57 30.79 -21.46 7.41
N SER A 58 31.29 -22.26 6.45
CA SER A 58 32.20 -23.38 6.68
C SER A 58 31.67 -24.38 7.74
N ASN A 59 30.34 -24.58 7.79
CA ASN A 59 29.70 -25.46 8.76
C ASN A 59 28.63 -26.39 8.17
N GLU A 60 28.57 -26.50 6.84
CA GLU A 60 27.63 -27.38 6.13
C GLU A 60 27.84 -28.85 6.50
N GLU A 61 29.08 -29.29 6.64
CA GLU A 61 29.41 -30.66 7.08
C GLU A 61 28.94 -30.94 8.51
N LEU A 62 29.06 -29.94 9.41
CA LEU A 62 28.56 -30.07 10.78
C LEU A 62 27.03 -30.24 10.80
N LEU A 63 26.32 -29.47 9.96
CA LEU A 63 24.87 -29.59 9.82
C LEU A 63 24.47 -30.94 9.22
N GLY A 64 25.16 -31.39 8.16
CA GLY A 64 24.94 -32.70 7.53
C GLY A 64 25.08 -33.85 8.52
N ASN A 65 26.18 -33.87 9.29
CA ASN A 65 26.41 -34.86 10.35
C ASN A 65 25.31 -34.82 11.42
N SER A 66 24.87 -33.62 11.83
CA SER A 66 23.82 -33.44 12.83
C SER A 66 22.48 -34.00 12.33
N LEU A 67 22.09 -33.66 11.10
CA LEU A 67 20.82 -34.11 10.51
C LEU A 67 20.80 -35.63 10.31
N GLN A 68 21.89 -36.22 9.81
CA GLN A 68 21.99 -37.67 9.61
C GLN A 68 21.80 -38.43 10.93
N ARG A 69 22.40 -37.93 12.02
CA ARG A 69 22.32 -38.57 13.34
C ARG A 69 20.98 -38.33 14.03
N LEU A 70 20.50 -37.07 14.04
CA LEU A 70 19.38 -36.66 14.89
C LEU A 70 18.00 -36.87 14.26
N LEU A 71 17.85 -36.84 12.93
CA LEU A 71 16.53 -37.02 12.32
C LEU A 71 15.86 -38.35 12.74
N PRO A 72 16.55 -39.51 12.72
CA PRO A 72 15.98 -40.77 13.19
C PRO A 72 15.58 -40.74 14.68
N GLU A 73 16.35 -40.05 15.54
CA GLU A 73 16.04 -39.91 16.97
C GLU A 73 14.69 -39.19 17.20
N HIS A 74 14.27 -38.35 16.26
CA HIS A 74 12.98 -37.63 16.28
C HIS A 74 11.90 -38.27 15.40
N ASN A 75 12.12 -39.49 14.88
CA ASN A 75 11.25 -40.16 13.90
C ASN A 75 11.03 -39.35 12.61
N LEU A 76 12.07 -38.66 12.15
CA LEU A 76 12.07 -37.83 10.95
C LEU A 76 13.06 -38.38 9.92
N THR A 77 12.88 -37.95 8.69
CA THR A 77 13.74 -38.26 7.55
C THR A 77 14.19 -36.98 6.85
N GLN A 78 15.08 -37.09 5.87
CA GLN A 78 15.47 -35.94 5.03
C GLN A 78 14.28 -35.33 4.29
N ALA A 79 13.22 -36.11 4.00
CA ALA A 79 12.00 -35.60 3.40
C ALA A 79 11.21 -34.69 4.35
N ASP A 80 11.45 -34.74 5.66
CA ASP A 80 10.71 -33.93 6.63
C ASP A 80 11.36 -32.57 6.90
N VAL A 81 12.56 -32.30 6.39
CA VAL A 81 13.27 -31.04 6.58
C VAL A 81 13.50 -30.28 5.28
N PHE A 82 13.66 -28.97 5.40
CA PHE A 82 14.01 -28.05 4.34
C PHE A 82 15.39 -27.46 4.64
N VAL A 83 16.36 -27.68 3.76
CA VAL A 83 17.74 -27.17 3.94
C VAL A 83 18.07 -26.12 2.90
N THR A 84 18.48 -24.94 3.39
CA THR A 84 18.96 -23.83 2.57
C THR A 84 20.48 -23.72 2.69
N THR A 85 21.18 -23.64 1.56
CA THR A 85 22.57 -23.15 1.51
C THR A 85 22.72 -21.99 0.53
N LYS A 86 23.89 -21.37 0.50
CA LYS A 86 24.18 -20.18 -0.30
C LYS A 86 25.56 -20.26 -0.90
N VAL A 87 25.67 -19.87 -2.17
CA VAL A 87 26.92 -19.83 -2.90
C VAL A 87 27.39 -18.40 -3.10
N PRO A 88 28.69 -18.11 -2.88
CA PRO A 88 29.25 -16.80 -3.16
C PRO A 88 29.45 -16.56 -4.66
N ILE A 89 29.43 -15.30 -5.09
CA ILE A 89 30.05 -14.93 -6.36
C ILE A 89 31.56 -14.96 -6.16
N LEU A 90 32.22 -15.97 -6.73
CA LEU A 90 33.65 -16.21 -6.58
C LEU A 90 34.47 -15.25 -7.45
N SER A 91 35.68 -14.93 -7.00
CA SER A 91 36.68 -14.20 -7.79
C SER A 91 37.21 -15.04 -8.94
N GLY A 92 37.62 -14.38 -10.03
CA GLY A 92 38.19 -15.03 -11.22
C GLY A 92 37.18 -15.27 -12.35
N ASP A 93 37.63 -15.98 -13.39
CA ASP A 93 36.80 -16.35 -14.54
C ASP A 93 36.12 -17.72 -14.34
N ASN A 94 35.32 -18.16 -15.31
CA ASN A 94 34.56 -19.43 -15.28
C ASN A 94 33.61 -19.56 -14.09
N LYS A 95 32.92 -18.47 -13.72
CA LYS A 95 32.07 -18.43 -12.52
C LYS A 95 30.95 -19.46 -12.56
N LYS A 96 30.40 -19.72 -13.74
CA LYS A 96 29.35 -20.72 -13.94
C LYS A 96 29.77 -22.13 -13.48
N ASP A 97 30.89 -22.65 -13.99
CA ASP A 97 31.36 -24.00 -13.65
C ASP A 97 31.82 -24.09 -12.20
N ARG A 98 32.52 -23.06 -11.70
CA ARG A 98 32.96 -23.02 -10.29
C ARG A 98 31.78 -22.98 -9.33
N THR A 99 30.73 -22.25 -9.67
CA THR A 99 29.48 -22.24 -8.87
C THR A 99 28.85 -23.63 -8.84
N TYR A 100 28.77 -24.32 -9.98
CA TYR A 100 28.25 -25.68 -10.06
C TYR A 100 29.06 -26.66 -9.18
N GLU A 101 30.39 -26.57 -9.21
CA GLU A 101 31.29 -27.36 -8.35
C GLU A 101 30.99 -27.12 -6.87
N VAL A 102 30.85 -25.85 -6.45
CA VAL A 102 30.55 -25.47 -5.07
C VAL A 102 29.19 -26.02 -4.62
N VAL A 103 28.16 -25.97 -5.46
CA VAL A 103 26.85 -26.57 -5.13
C VAL A 103 26.98 -28.08 -4.94
N CYS A 104 27.75 -28.76 -5.80
CA CYS A 104 27.98 -30.20 -5.67
C CYS A 104 28.77 -30.56 -4.41
N GLU A 105 29.75 -29.73 -4.02
CA GLU A 105 30.47 -29.88 -2.76
C GLU A 105 29.55 -29.68 -1.55
N SER A 106 28.72 -28.64 -1.59
CA SER A 106 27.73 -28.34 -0.54
C SER A 106 26.75 -29.51 -0.36
N LEU A 107 26.25 -30.07 -1.47
CA LEU A 107 25.37 -31.26 -1.46
C LEU A 107 26.03 -32.46 -0.77
N LYS A 108 27.32 -32.70 -1.03
CA LYS A 108 28.10 -33.77 -0.39
C LYS A 108 28.30 -33.52 1.10
N LYS A 109 28.71 -32.31 1.48
CA LYS A 109 28.92 -31.91 2.89
C LYS A 109 27.64 -32.02 3.71
N LEU A 110 26.52 -31.58 3.14
CA LEU A 110 25.20 -31.70 3.77
C LEU A 110 24.66 -33.13 3.80
N GLN A 111 25.26 -34.05 3.02
CA GLN A 111 24.86 -35.45 2.90
C GLN A 111 23.39 -35.65 2.49
N LEU A 112 22.91 -34.83 1.55
CA LEU A 112 21.53 -34.84 1.06
C LEU A 112 21.43 -35.46 -0.33
N GLY A 113 20.29 -36.08 -0.64
CA GLY A 113 19.97 -36.50 -2.02
C GLY A 113 19.72 -35.33 -2.96
N ALA A 114 19.12 -34.24 -2.44
CA ALA A 114 18.95 -32.97 -3.12
C ALA A 114 18.84 -31.85 -2.07
N ILE A 115 19.36 -30.66 -2.36
CA ILE A 115 19.19 -29.47 -1.51
C ILE A 115 17.83 -28.83 -1.80
N ASP A 116 17.10 -28.40 -0.78
CA ASP A 116 15.80 -27.77 -0.99
C ASP A 116 15.93 -26.36 -1.60
N LEU A 117 16.85 -25.54 -1.11
CA LEU A 117 17.06 -24.18 -1.62
C LEU A 117 18.54 -23.81 -1.71
N VAL A 118 18.97 -23.31 -2.86
CA VAL A 118 20.28 -22.66 -3.03
C VAL A 118 20.12 -21.20 -3.42
N LEU A 119 20.75 -20.31 -2.66
CA LEU A 119 20.73 -18.87 -2.90
C LEU A 119 22.06 -18.36 -3.44
N VAL A 120 22.02 -17.39 -4.36
CA VAL A 120 23.18 -16.51 -4.59
C VAL A 120 23.34 -15.62 -3.38
N HIS A 121 24.42 -15.78 -2.61
CA HIS A 121 24.53 -15.22 -1.25
C HIS A 121 24.64 -13.69 -1.22
N TYR A 122 25.29 -13.09 -2.22
CA TYR A 122 25.44 -11.64 -2.33
C TYR A 122 25.48 -11.23 -3.81
N PRO A 123 24.95 -10.05 -4.21
CA PRO A 123 24.84 -9.66 -5.63
C PRO A 123 26.17 -9.28 -6.30
N ARG A 124 27.30 -9.48 -5.62
CA ARG A 124 28.66 -9.26 -6.12
C ARG A 124 29.66 -10.08 -5.31
N GLU A 125 30.90 -10.13 -5.77
CA GLU A 125 32.02 -10.62 -4.97
C GLU A 125 32.18 -9.80 -3.68
N TRP A 126 32.46 -10.43 -2.52
CA TRP A 126 32.56 -9.74 -1.21
C TRP A 126 33.62 -8.63 -1.19
N SER A 127 34.80 -8.90 -1.75
CA SER A 127 35.91 -7.95 -1.91
C SER A 127 35.73 -7.00 -3.10
N GLY A 128 34.72 -7.22 -3.94
CA GLY A 128 34.48 -6.46 -5.16
C GLY A 128 33.81 -5.10 -4.92
N SER A 129 34.01 -4.18 -5.86
CA SER A 129 33.34 -2.87 -5.88
C SER A 129 31.91 -2.98 -6.40
N ASP A 130 30.98 -2.22 -5.81
CA ASP A 130 29.61 -2.07 -6.34
C ASP A 130 29.59 -1.50 -7.77
N LYS A 131 30.63 -0.75 -8.15
CA LYS A 131 30.77 -0.13 -9.48
C LYS A 131 31.45 -1.03 -10.52
N ASN A 132 31.78 -2.27 -10.16
CA ASN A 132 32.40 -3.19 -11.11
C ASN A 132 31.42 -3.51 -12.26
N PRO A 133 31.74 -3.19 -13.53
CA PRO A 133 30.84 -3.42 -14.65
C PRO A 133 30.55 -4.92 -14.88
N LYS A 134 31.41 -5.82 -14.39
CA LYS A 134 31.19 -7.27 -14.48
C LYS A 134 30.12 -7.79 -13.51
N ASN A 135 29.71 -7.01 -12.50
CA ASN A 135 28.78 -7.47 -11.46
C ASN A 135 27.48 -8.03 -12.05
N GLN A 136 26.92 -7.40 -13.10
CA GLN A 136 25.70 -7.89 -13.74
C GLN A 136 25.92 -9.23 -14.43
N THR A 137 26.98 -9.35 -15.24
CA THR A 137 27.33 -10.60 -15.93
C THR A 137 27.62 -11.72 -14.93
N ASP A 138 28.36 -11.42 -13.86
CA ASP A 138 28.71 -12.38 -12.82
C ASP A 138 27.47 -12.91 -12.09
N ARG A 139 26.49 -12.04 -11.77
CA ARG A 139 25.19 -12.47 -11.20
C ARG A 139 24.48 -13.45 -12.12
N ILE A 140 24.43 -13.15 -13.42
CA ILE A 140 23.75 -13.99 -14.41
C ILE A 140 24.45 -15.34 -14.55
N GLU A 141 25.78 -15.39 -14.68
CA GLU A 141 26.53 -16.64 -14.82
C GLU A 141 26.36 -17.57 -13.61
N VAL A 142 26.44 -17.00 -12.40
CA VAL A 142 26.25 -17.74 -11.15
C VAL A 142 24.82 -18.26 -11.07
N TYR A 143 23.82 -17.44 -11.41
CA TYR A 143 22.42 -17.87 -11.38
C TYR A 143 22.13 -18.97 -12.41
N GLN A 144 22.68 -18.89 -13.62
CA GLN A 144 22.58 -19.96 -14.63
C GLN A 144 23.20 -21.28 -14.17
N ALA A 145 24.23 -21.25 -13.32
CA ALA A 145 24.77 -22.48 -12.72
C ALA A 145 23.75 -23.12 -11.77
N LEU A 146 23.02 -22.30 -10.99
CA LEU A 146 21.94 -22.79 -10.14
C LEU A 146 20.79 -23.38 -10.95
N GLU A 147 20.44 -22.77 -12.08
CA GLU A 147 19.44 -23.30 -13.02
C GLU A 147 19.83 -24.70 -13.52
N ARG A 148 21.11 -24.88 -13.91
CA ARG A 148 21.65 -26.19 -14.27
C ARG A 148 21.53 -27.19 -13.11
N CYS A 149 21.89 -26.80 -11.88
CA CYS A 149 21.76 -27.68 -10.72
C CYS A 149 20.30 -28.10 -10.44
N LYS A 150 19.34 -27.19 -10.71
CA LYS A 150 17.90 -27.48 -10.60
C LYS A 150 17.44 -28.47 -11.66
N GLU A 151 17.85 -28.27 -12.91
CA GLU A 151 17.53 -29.17 -14.03
C GLU A 151 18.07 -30.59 -13.83
N GLU A 152 19.26 -30.72 -13.24
CA GLU A 152 19.86 -32.01 -12.90
C GLU A 152 19.32 -32.63 -11.59
N GLY A 153 18.31 -32.01 -10.97
CA GLY A 153 17.65 -32.51 -9.75
C GLY A 153 18.50 -32.45 -8.47
N LYS A 154 19.66 -31.76 -8.49
CA LYS A 154 20.52 -31.58 -7.31
C LYS A 154 19.94 -30.57 -6.33
N VAL A 155 19.15 -29.64 -6.84
CA VAL A 155 18.53 -28.55 -6.08
C VAL A 155 17.05 -28.47 -6.46
N ARG A 156 16.16 -28.33 -5.48
CA ARG A 156 14.72 -28.21 -5.73
C ARG A 156 14.33 -26.79 -6.13
N SER A 157 14.75 -25.80 -5.36
CA SER A 157 14.46 -24.38 -5.56
C SER A 157 15.73 -23.54 -5.58
N ILE A 158 15.73 -22.47 -6.36
CA ILE A 158 16.87 -21.55 -6.47
C ILE A 158 16.40 -20.13 -6.20
N GLY A 159 17.26 -19.31 -5.61
CA GLY A 159 16.91 -17.94 -5.23
C GLY A 159 18.14 -17.07 -5.04
N VAL A 160 17.95 -15.95 -4.36
CA VAL A 160 18.99 -14.95 -4.12
C VAL A 160 18.96 -14.43 -2.69
N SER A 161 20.02 -13.75 -2.27
CA SER A 161 20.13 -13.09 -0.98
C SER A 161 20.86 -11.75 -1.12
N ASN A 162 20.40 -10.73 -0.39
CA ASN A 162 20.89 -9.36 -0.46
C ASN A 162 20.68 -8.66 -1.82
N PHE A 163 19.70 -9.12 -2.61
CA PHE A 163 19.41 -8.51 -3.91
C PHE A 163 18.45 -7.33 -3.74
N GLU A 164 18.80 -6.20 -4.34
CA GLU A 164 17.94 -5.01 -4.46
C GLU A 164 17.08 -5.09 -5.73
N ILE A 165 16.07 -4.23 -5.85
CA ILE A 165 15.12 -4.20 -6.98
C ILE A 165 15.85 -4.23 -8.34
N ARG A 166 16.90 -3.42 -8.51
CA ARG A 166 17.69 -3.38 -9.76
C ARG A 166 18.32 -4.75 -10.09
N HIS A 167 18.84 -5.47 -9.10
CA HIS A 167 19.48 -6.78 -9.32
C HIS A 167 18.43 -7.84 -9.68
N LEU A 168 17.24 -7.77 -9.06
CA LEU A 168 16.12 -8.65 -9.39
C LEU A 168 15.62 -8.40 -10.81
N GLN A 169 15.45 -7.13 -11.21
CA GLN A 169 15.04 -6.75 -12.56
C GLN A 169 16.01 -7.30 -13.62
N GLU A 170 17.32 -7.20 -13.39
CA GLU A 170 18.34 -7.76 -14.28
C GLU A 170 18.20 -9.27 -14.45
N LEU A 171 18.02 -10.02 -13.35
CA LEU A 171 17.86 -11.48 -13.42
C LEU A 171 16.56 -11.87 -14.11
N LEU A 172 15.44 -11.21 -13.78
CA LEU A 172 14.11 -11.53 -14.32
C LEU A 172 14.01 -11.36 -15.84
N GLN A 173 14.91 -10.58 -16.45
CA GLN A 173 14.98 -10.43 -17.91
C GLN A 173 15.56 -11.65 -18.62
N VAL A 174 16.38 -12.46 -17.93
CA VAL A 174 17.19 -13.51 -18.57
C VAL A 174 17.06 -14.88 -17.93
N CYS A 175 16.58 -14.98 -16.69
CA CYS A 175 16.44 -16.25 -15.99
C CYS A 175 15.36 -17.12 -16.63
N ARG A 176 15.65 -18.42 -16.75
CA ARG A 176 14.67 -19.46 -17.08
C ARG A 176 13.78 -19.78 -15.89
N TYR A 177 14.35 -19.82 -14.68
CA TYR A 177 13.61 -20.05 -13.44
C TYR A 177 13.68 -18.81 -12.56
N ARG A 178 12.52 -18.20 -12.32
CA ARG A 178 12.37 -17.05 -11.41
C ARG A 178 12.94 -17.38 -10.02
N PRO A 179 13.64 -16.45 -9.34
CA PRO A 179 14.08 -16.66 -7.96
C PRO A 179 12.89 -16.98 -7.06
N ALA A 180 12.93 -18.14 -6.40
CA ALA A 180 11.85 -18.55 -5.49
C ALA A 180 11.85 -17.72 -4.21
N VAL A 181 13.04 -17.31 -3.75
CA VAL A 181 13.27 -16.57 -2.51
C VAL A 181 14.25 -15.42 -2.73
N ASN A 182 14.01 -14.28 -2.06
CA ASN A 182 15.02 -13.26 -1.80
C ASN A 182 15.23 -13.13 -0.28
N GLN A 183 16.38 -13.59 0.22
CA GLN A 183 16.71 -13.56 1.65
C GLN A 183 17.49 -12.28 2.00
N CYS A 184 16.92 -11.40 2.82
CA CYS A 184 17.46 -10.06 3.09
C CYS A 184 17.44 -9.71 4.59
N GLU A 185 18.26 -8.74 4.99
CA GLU A 185 18.20 -8.18 6.35
C GLU A 185 16.86 -7.48 6.54
N PHE A 186 16.12 -7.87 7.57
CA PHE A 186 14.82 -7.29 7.85
C PHE A 186 14.50 -7.30 9.35
N HIS A 187 14.26 -6.12 9.91
CA HIS A 187 13.88 -5.85 11.30
C HIS A 187 13.34 -4.40 11.37
N PRO A 188 12.78 -3.91 12.50
CA PRO A 188 12.15 -2.59 12.56
C PRO A 188 13.01 -1.37 12.19
N PHE A 189 14.34 -1.49 12.25
CA PHE A 189 15.30 -0.48 11.76
C PHE A 189 15.71 -0.65 10.28
N CYS A 190 15.34 -1.76 9.64
CA CYS A 190 15.72 -2.12 8.28
C CYS A 190 14.53 -2.80 7.57
N CYS A 191 13.44 -2.06 7.34
CA CYS A 191 12.20 -2.65 6.79
C CYS A 191 12.21 -2.84 5.27
N ARG A 192 13.13 -2.19 4.53
CA ARG A 192 13.28 -2.37 3.07
C ARG A 192 11.96 -2.42 2.28
N ARG A 193 11.04 -1.48 2.55
CA ARG A 193 9.63 -1.55 2.11
C ARG A 193 9.45 -1.79 0.61
N GLU A 194 10.13 -0.97 -0.18
CA GLU A 194 10.03 -1.02 -1.64
C GLU A 194 10.48 -2.38 -2.18
N LEU A 195 11.53 -2.95 -1.59
CA LEU A 195 12.04 -4.26 -1.97
C LEU A 195 11.06 -5.38 -1.57
N LEU A 196 10.49 -5.33 -0.36
CA LEU A 196 9.50 -6.31 0.09
C LEU A 196 8.27 -6.32 -0.84
N GLU A 197 7.75 -5.14 -1.16
CA GLU A 197 6.60 -5.00 -2.05
C GLU A 197 6.92 -5.43 -3.49
N TYR A 198 8.10 -5.08 -3.99
CA TYR A 198 8.57 -5.56 -5.29
C TYR A 198 8.68 -7.08 -5.34
N CYS A 199 9.25 -7.72 -4.30
CA CYS A 199 9.30 -9.18 -4.20
C CYS A 199 7.90 -9.81 -4.24
N ARG A 200 6.92 -9.25 -3.51
CA ARG A 200 5.52 -9.72 -3.55
C ARG A 200 4.91 -9.63 -4.94
N GLN A 201 5.06 -8.48 -5.61
CA GLN A 201 4.56 -8.27 -6.97
C GLN A 201 5.19 -9.23 -7.98
N GLN A 202 6.43 -9.65 -7.74
CA GLN A 202 7.14 -10.61 -8.57
C GLN A 202 6.97 -12.06 -8.10
N GLU A 203 6.13 -12.34 -7.11
CA GLU A 203 5.94 -13.69 -6.52
C GLU A 203 7.24 -14.32 -6.00
N ILE A 204 8.18 -13.49 -5.54
CA ILE A 204 9.44 -13.90 -4.91
C ILE A 204 9.21 -13.90 -3.41
N PHE A 205 9.34 -15.06 -2.76
CA PHE A 205 9.13 -15.15 -1.31
C PHE A 205 10.23 -14.40 -0.56
N PHE A 206 9.85 -13.61 0.45
CA PHE A 206 10.80 -12.83 1.24
C PHE A 206 11.13 -13.56 2.54
N GLU A 207 12.41 -13.78 2.80
CA GLU A 207 12.91 -14.39 4.03
C GLU A 207 13.88 -13.43 4.74
N ALA A 208 13.64 -13.21 6.03
CA ALA A 208 14.42 -12.32 6.86
C ALA A 208 15.59 -13.03 7.53
N PHE A 209 16.80 -12.52 7.30
CA PHE A 209 17.95 -12.77 8.17
C PHE A 209 18.20 -11.57 9.10
N THR A 210 18.97 -11.76 10.18
CA THR A 210 19.23 -10.71 11.18
C THR A 210 17.93 -10.12 11.78
N SER A 211 16.83 -10.88 11.86
CA SER A 211 15.55 -10.40 12.43
C SER A 211 15.66 -9.92 13.87
N LEU A 212 16.68 -10.37 14.60
CA LEU A 212 17.01 -9.93 15.96
C LEU A 212 17.99 -8.74 15.99
N ALA A 213 18.27 -8.09 14.86
CA ALA A 213 19.19 -6.96 14.69
C ALA A 213 20.56 -7.13 15.39
N ARG A 214 21.06 -8.38 15.47
CA ARG A 214 22.28 -8.74 16.23
C ARG A 214 22.29 -8.22 17.68
N GLN A 215 21.12 -8.11 18.30
CA GLN A 215 20.94 -7.55 19.64
C GLN A 215 21.42 -6.09 19.76
N ASP A 216 21.25 -5.27 18.71
CA ASP A 216 21.55 -3.84 18.75
C ASP A 216 20.83 -3.19 19.96
N PRO A 217 21.58 -2.63 20.94
CA PRO A 217 21.00 -2.01 22.11
C PRO A 217 20.02 -0.89 21.78
N LYS A 218 20.21 -0.18 20.66
CA LYS A 218 19.31 0.90 20.24
C LYS A 218 17.93 0.38 19.89
N LEU A 219 17.84 -0.79 19.26
CA LEU A 219 16.55 -1.41 18.94
C LEU A 219 15.96 -2.08 20.18
N TYR A 220 16.79 -2.78 20.96
CA TYR A 220 16.32 -3.56 22.12
C TYR A 220 15.83 -2.70 23.28
N LYS A 221 16.34 -1.47 23.38
CA LYS A 221 15.92 -0.49 24.38
C LYS A 221 15.00 0.58 23.80
N ASN A 222 14.59 0.47 22.54
CA ASN A 222 13.69 1.45 21.98
C ASN A 222 12.33 1.38 22.69
N GLU A 223 11.85 2.53 23.15
CA GLU A 223 10.62 2.66 23.95
C GLU A 223 9.39 2.06 23.26
N VAL A 224 9.33 2.12 21.92
CA VAL A 224 8.25 1.54 21.12
C VAL A 224 8.29 0.02 21.18
N VAL A 225 9.46 -0.59 20.97
CA VAL A 225 9.62 -2.05 20.97
C VAL A 225 9.38 -2.62 22.36
N VAL A 226 9.92 -1.96 23.40
CA VAL A 226 9.71 -2.36 24.80
C VAL A 226 8.23 -2.28 25.17
N ARG A 227 7.54 -1.20 24.82
CA ARG A 227 6.09 -1.07 25.08
C ARG A 227 5.26 -2.13 24.36
N ILE A 228 5.58 -2.46 23.11
CA ILE A 228 4.92 -3.56 22.38
C ILE A 228 5.15 -4.88 23.12
N ALA A 229 6.37 -5.12 23.60
CA ALA A 229 6.73 -6.32 24.37
C ALA A 229 5.90 -6.43 25.65
N GLU A 230 5.78 -5.33 26.41
CA GLU A 230 4.95 -5.25 27.61
C GLU A 230 3.46 -5.51 27.31
N ASN A 231 2.91 -4.84 26.30
CA ASN A 231 1.50 -4.97 25.91
C ASN A 231 1.13 -6.39 25.48
N HIS A 232 2.05 -7.06 24.81
CA HIS A 232 1.86 -8.42 24.32
C HIS A 232 2.34 -9.52 25.30
N LYS A 233 2.87 -9.15 26.47
CA LYS A 233 3.49 -10.06 27.46
C LYS A 233 4.53 -10.97 26.79
N MET A 234 5.40 -10.38 25.99
CA MET A 234 6.49 -11.03 25.26
C MET A 234 7.81 -10.36 25.61
N ASP A 235 8.91 -11.07 25.42
CA ASP A 235 10.22 -10.41 25.44
C ASP A 235 10.50 -9.74 24.10
N VAL A 236 11.38 -8.74 24.10
CA VAL A 236 11.78 -8.00 22.89
C VAL A 236 12.20 -8.90 21.73
N PRO A 237 13.05 -9.94 21.90
CA PRO A 237 13.40 -10.86 20.80
C PRO A 237 12.18 -11.49 20.14
N HIS A 238 11.16 -11.84 20.94
CA HIS A 238 9.94 -12.45 20.43
C HIS A 238 9.09 -11.46 19.64
N VAL A 239 9.01 -10.20 20.09
CA VAL A 239 8.36 -9.13 19.31
C VAL A 239 9.05 -8.93 17.96
N LEU A 240 10.39 -8.94 17.93
CA LEU A 240 11.16 -8.75 16.69
C LEU A 240 10.96 -9.91 15.69
N LEU A 241 10.82 -11.15 16.18
CA LEU A 241 10.52 -12.30 15.32
C LEU A 241 9.06 -12.28 14.86
N ALA A 242 8.13 -11.96 15.76
CA ALA A 242 6.71 -11.81 15.44
C ALA A 242 6.51 -10.71 14.39
N PHE A 243 7.26 -9.61 14.46
CA PHE A 243 7.20 -8.49 13.52
C PHE A 243 7.34 -8.95 12.05
N ALA A 244 8.29 -9.82 11.74
CA ALA A 244 8.44 -10.35 10.39
C ALA A 244 7.35 -11.38 10.05
N LEU A 245 7.09 -12.33 10.96
CA LEU A 245 6.12 -13.41 10.73
C LEU A 245 4.70 -12.91 10.47
N THR A 246 4.24 -11.86 11.18
CA THR A 246 2.90 -11.28 10.98
C THR A 246 2.72 -10.67 9.60
N GLN A 247 3.81 -10.40 8.89
CA GLN A 247 3.83 -9.87 7.52
C GLN A 247 4.02 -10.98 6.46
N HIS A 248 3.88 -12.24 6.87
CA HIS A 248 4.12 -13.41 6.03
C HIS A 248 5.57 -13.51 5.51
N ILE A 249 6.53 -12.98 6.28
CA ILE A 249 7.96 -13.07 5.99
C ILE A 249 8.56 -14.22 6.78
N GLY A 250 9.34 -15.09 6.10
CA GLY A 250 10.05 -16.18 6.78
C GLY A 250 11.15 -15.67 7.69
N VAL A 251 11.47 -16.35 8.80
CA VAL A 251 12.54 -15.95 9.72
C VAL A 251 13.45 -17.12 10.08
N ILE A 252 14.75 -16.83 10.20
CA ILE A 252 15.79 -17.82 10.52
C ILE A 252 16.68 -17.37 11.70
N PRO A 253 16.12 -17.16 12.91
CA PRO A 253 16.93 -16.76 14.05
C PRO A 253 18.01 -17.79 14.37
N LYS A 254 19.23 -17.31 14.59
CA LYS A 254 20.35 -18.14 15.02
C LYS A 254 20.43 -18.24 16.54
N SER A 255 20.54 -19.45 17.06
CA SER A 255 20.96 -19.72 18.44
C SER A 255 21.64 -21.08 18.55
N SER A 256 22.70 -21.17 19.35
CA SER A 256 23.28 -22.45 19.79
C SER A 256 22.89 -22.82 21.23
N ASN A 257 22.11 -21.96 21.90
CA ASN A 257 21.53 -22.23 23.20
C ASN A 257 20.16 -22.92 23.00
N PRO A 258 19.98 -24.18 23.48
CA PRO A 258 18.74 -24.93 23.36
C PRO A 258 17.49 -24.23 23.90
N ASP A 259 17.61 -23.51 25.02
CA ASP A 259 16.48 -22.83 25.66
C ASP A 259 15.98 -21.71 24.75
N ARG A 260 16.91 -20.89 24.21
CA ARG A 260 16.55 -19.85 23.24
C ARG A 260 15.96 -20.42 21.95
N VAL A 261 16.42 -21.60 21.50
CA VAL A 261 15.83 -22.28 20.32
C VAL A 261 14.38 -22.68 20.63
N ALA A 262 14.11 -23.26 21.81
CA ALA A 262 12.76 -23.62 22.23
C ALA A 262 11.86 -22.39 22.44
N GLU A 263 12.40 -21.30 22.97
CA GLU A 263 11.68 -20.04 23.19
C GLU A 263 11.33 -19.33 21.90
N ASN A 264 12.25 -19.28 20.92
CA ASN A 264 12.08 -18.50 19.70
C ASN A 264 10.84 -18.92 18.90
N ILE A 265 10.54 -20.22 18.79
CA ILE A 265 9.38 -20.69 18.01
C ILE A 265 8.03 -20.39 18.68
N ASN A 266 8.01 -20.01 19.97
CA ASN A 266 6.77 -19.65 20.67
C ASN A 266 6.11 -18.39 20.12
N VAL A 267 6.78 -17.65 19.24
CA VAL A 267 6.22 -16.50 18.51
C VAL A 267 5.29 -16.89 17.37
N VAL A 268 5.35 -18.14 16.90
CA VAL A 268 4.54 -18.56 15.77
C VAL A 268 3.06 -18.57 16.17
N GLY A 269 2.22 -17.94 15.35
CA GLY A 269 0.80 -17.74 15.62
C GLY A 269 0.48 -16.56 16.55
N LYS A 270 1.49 -15.86 17.07
CA LYS A 270 1.27 -14.60 17.79
C LYS A 270 0.94 -13.49 16.80
N LYS A 271 -0.14 -12.74 17.08
CA LYS A 271 -0.50 -11.52 16.35
C LYS A 271 -0.07 -10.31 17.18
N LEU A 272 0.66 -9.40 16.55
CA LEU A 272 0.89 -8.06 17.10
C LEU A 272 -0.32 -7.18 16.72
N THR A 273 -0.81 -6.33 17.64
CA THR A 273 -2.06 -5.56 17.45
C THR A 273 -1.83 -4.06 17.32
N LEU A 274 -2.82 -3.37 16.74
CA LEU A 274 -2.76 -2.01 16.19
C LEU A 274 -2.68 -0.84 17.18
N LYS A 275 -2.75 -1.08 18.50
CA LYS A 275 -2.80 0.03 19.47
C LYS A 275 -1.45 0.68 19.76
N ASP A 276 -0.35 0.21 19.14
CA ASP A 276 1.01 0.56 19.57
C ASP A 276 1.80 1.44 18.57
N ARG A 277 1.13 2.40 17.92
CA ARG A 277 1.84 3.44 17.16
C ARG A 277 2.46 4.46 18.11
N VAL A 278 3.79 4.52 18.15
CA VAL A 278 4.49 5.78 18.40
C VAL A 278 5.33 6.05 17.17
N ALA A 279 5.05 7.19 16.54
CA ALA A 279 5.90 7.79 15.53
C ALA A 279 7.19 8.26 16.21
N ASP A 280 8.13 7.33 16.43
CA ASP A 280 9.50 7.66 16.80
C ASP A 280 10.34 7.76 15.52
N ARG A 281 11.21 8.77 15.45
CA ARG A 281 12.05 9.09 14.27
C ARG A 281 13.19 8.08 14.16
N GLY A 282 12.85 6.81 13.90
CA GLY A 282 13.81 5.71 13.80
C GLY A 282 13.18 4.32 13.76
N ILE A 283 11.90 4.17 14.15
CA ILE A 283 11.16 2.90 14.03
C ILE A 283 9.97 3.07 13.12
N ASP A 284 9.89 2.16 12.15
CA ASP A 284 8.73 2.03 11.30
C ASP A 284 7.62 1.22 11.98
N ALA A 285 6.91 1.85 12.92
CA ALA A 285 5.79 1.25 13.64
C ALA A 285 4.51 1.09 12.77
N SER A 286 4.55 1.51 11.50
CA SER A 286 3.39 1.40 10.59
C SER A 286 3.08 -0.04 10.16
N PHE A 287 3.98 -0.98 10.48
CA PHE A 287 3.92 -2.40 10.10
C PHE A 287 3.21 -3.34 11.08
N LEU A 288 2.66 -2.85 12.19
CA LEU A 288 1.82 -3.66 13.09
C LEU A 288 0.46 -4.06 12.48
N HIS A 289 0.19 -3.67 11.23
CA HIS A 289 -0.96 -4.16 10.48
C HIS A 289 -0.66 -5.54 9.89
N PRO A 290 -1.34 -6.62 10.34
CA PRO A 290 -1.40 -7.83 9.56
C PRO A 290 -2.10 -7.49 8.24
N SER A 291 -1.49 -7.87 7.12
CA SER A 291 -2.08 -7.83 5.78
C SER A 291 -3.26 -8.81 5.61
N SER A 292 -4.02 -9.07 6.68
CA SER A 292 -5.14 -10.02 6.68
C SER A 292 -6.45 -9.44 7.25
N GLU A 293 -6.46 -8.23 7.81
CA GLU A 293 -7.70 -7.47 8.07
C GLU A 293 -7.43 -6.00 7.72
N MET A 294 -7.88 -5.57 6.54
CA MET A 294 -7.88 -4.17 6.16
C MET A 294 -8.66 -3.36 7.20
N ALA A 295 -8.16 -2.17 7.54
CA ALA A 295 -8.95 -1.18 8.24
C ALA A 295 -10.23 -0.90 7.44
N GLY A 296 -11.38 -1.17 8.04
CA GLY A 296 -12.66 -0.81 7.45
C GLY A 296 -12.84 0.70 7.42
N LEU A 297 -13.83 1.18 6.67
CA LEU A 297 -14.17 2.61 6.61
C LEU A 297 -14.30 3.25 8.01
N LEU A 298 -14.91 2.54 8.95
CA LEU A 298 -15.10 3.01 10.32
C LEU A 298 -13.78 3.13 11.08
N ASP A 299 -12.85 2.21 10.89
CA ASP A 299 -11.55 2.25 11.55
C ASP A 299 -10.77 3.49 11.12
N ILE A 300 -10.77 3.80 9.82
CA ILE A 300 -10.06 4.95 9.26
C ILE A 300 -10.67 6.27 9.74
N ILE A 301 -12.00 6.38 9.76
CA ILE A 301 -12.69 7.62 10.16
C ILE A 301 -12.59 7.87 11.67
N THR A 302 -12.45 6.81 12.48
CA THR A 302 -12.34 6.91 13.94
C THR A 302 -10.90 6.93 14.45
N GLU A 303 -9.91 6.67 13.59
CA GLU A 303 -8.49 6.71 13.95
C GLU A 303 -8.05 8.14 14.35
N SER A 304 -7.40 8.24 15.50
CA SER A 304 -6.84 9.49 16.03
C SER A 304 -5.41 9.25 16.53
N PRO A 305 -4.38 9.93 15.97
CA PRO A 305 -4.46 10.89 14.86
C PRO A 305 -4.83 10.21 13.53
N PHE A 306 -5.44 10.98 12.62
CA PHE A 306 -5.82 10.48 11.30
C PHE A 306 -4.62 9.92 10.52
N ASN A 307 -4.81 8.76 9.91
CA ASN A 307 -3.79 8.02 9.21
C ASN A 307 -4.00 8.08 7.70
N TYR A 308 -3.30 9.02 7.08
CA TYR A 308 -3.42 9.30 5.65
C TYR A 308 -3.02 8.10 4.77
N GLU A 309 -2.00 7.33 5.14
CA GLU A 309 -1.58 6.17 4.34
C GLU A 309 -2.59 5.01 4.39
N ALA A 310 -3.21 4.73 5.54
CA ALA A 310 -4.30 3.75 5.60
C ALA A 310 -5.51 4.21 4.78
N ALA A 311 -5.84 5.50 4.82
CA ALA A 311 -6.88 6.07 3.97
C ALA A 311 -6.55 5.92 2.47
N ARG A 312 -5.30 6.16 2.06
CA ARG A 312 -4.83 5.97 0.67
C ARG A 312 -4.89 4.51 0.22
N GLN A 313 -4.51 3.59 1.10
CA GLN A 313 -4.62 2.16 0.82
C GLN A 313 -6.09 1.76 0.65
N TYR A 314 -6.97 2.22 1.53
CA TYR A 314 -8.41 1.99 1.39
C TYR A 314 -8.97 2.56 0.08
N THR A 315 -8.59 3.77 -0.34
CA THR A 315 -9.04 4.32 -1.62
C THR A 315 -8.50 3.54 -2.82
N ARG A 316 -7.30 2.96 -2.73
CA ARG A 316 -6.74 2.07 -3.77
C ARG A 316 -7.62 0.84 -3.98
N GLU A 317 -8.06 0.23 -2.90
CA GLU A 317 -8.86 -0.99 -2.95
C GLU A 317 -10.30 -0.71 -3.42
N ILE A 318 -10.84 0.44 -3.03
CA ILE A 318 -12.17 0.88 -3.43
C ILE A 318 -12.20 1.51 -4.84
N GLN A 319 -11.06 1.81 -5.47
CA GLN A 319 -11.02 2.45 -6.79
C GLN A 319 -11.83 1.69 -7.85
N TRP A 320 -11.60 0.38 -8.01
CA TRP A 320 -12.34 -0.44 -8.97
C TRP A 320 -13.82 -0.61 -8.59
N PRO A 321 -14.16 -0.90 -7.32
CA PRO A 321 -15.53 -0.81 -6.84
C PRO A 321 -16.21 0.54 -7.15
N ALA A 322 -15.54 1.68 -6.94
CA ALA A 322 -16.06 3.01 -7.23
C ALA A 322 -16.34 3.22 -8.71
N PHE A 323 -15.45 2.72 -9.59
CA PHE A 323 -15.69 2.70 -11.03
C PHE A 323 -16.96 1.91 -11.38
N TRP A 324 -17.13 0.70 -10.85
CA TRP A 324 -18.33 -0.10 -11.07
C TRP A 324 -19.60 0.55 -10.49
N ILE A 325 -19.51 1.14 -9.30
CA ILE A 325 -20.60 1.93 -8.70
C ILE A 325 -21.02 3.05 -9.64
N SER A 326 -20.06 3.75 -10.27
CA SER A 326 -20.37 4.83 -11.21
C SER A 326 -21.06 4.34 -12.49
N MET A 327 -20.68 3.16 -13.01
CA MET A 327 -21.33 2.54 -14.17
C MET A 327 -22.75 2.06 -13.84
N ILE A 328 -22.92 1.38 -12.71
CA ILE A 328 -24.22 0.92 -12.20
C ILE A 328 -25.13 2.14 -11.96
N TYR A 329 -24.60 3.19 -11.37
CA TYR A 329 -25.32 4.43 -11.14
C TYR A 329 -25.93 5.00 -12.42
N VAL A 330 -25.17 5.07 -13.52
CA VAL A 330 -25.69 5.56 -14.81
C VAL A 330 -26.86 4.69 -15.28
N VAL A 331 -26.73 3.36 -15.24
CA VAL A 331 -27.83 2.46 -15.61
C VAL A 331 -29.05 2.72 -14.72
N VAL A 332 -28.86 2.77 -13.40
CA VAL A 332 -29.92 2.98 -12.41
C VAL A 332 -30.66 4.31 -12.63
N ILE A 333 -29.96 5.43 -12.83
CA ILE A 333 -30.65 6.73 -12.99
C ILE A 333 -31.50 6.77 -14.27
N PHE A 334 -31.04 6.16 -15.37
CA PHE A 334 -31.80 6.12 -16.61
C PHE A 334 -32.94 5.11 -16.55
N SER A 335 -32.78 3.98 -15.85
CA SER A 335 -33.85 3.04 -15.55
C SER A 335 -34.94 3.69 -14.68
N ILE A 336 -34.56 4.37 -13.58
CA ILE A 336 -35.53 5.11 -12.74
C ILE A 336 -36.24 6.18 -13.57
N LYS A 337 -35.52 6.91 -14.43
CA LYS A 337 -36.12 7.92 -15.32
C LYS A 337 -37.16 7.30 -16.26
N ALA A 338 -36.86 6.14 -16.84
CA ALA A 338 -37.78 5.41 -17.70
C ALA A 338 -39.01 4.91 -16.92
N ILE A 339 -38.81 4.31 -15.75
CA ILE A 339 -39.91 3.85 -14.88
C ILE A 339 -40.81 5.01 -14.48
N MET A 340 -40.21 6.12 -14.05
CA MET A 340 -40.93 7.32 -13.63
C MET A 340 -41.83 7.89 -14.71
N THR A 341 -41.64 7.60 -16.01
CA THR A 341 -42.58 8.03 -17.05
C THR A 341 -44.02 7.61 -16.74
N ASN A 342 -44.20 6.43 -16.15
CA ASN A 342 -45.50 5.85 -15.80
C ASN A 342 -46.06 6.29 -14.43
N PHE A 343 -45.28 6.99 -13.60
CA PHE A 343 -45.68 7.37 -12.24
C PHE A 343 -45.93 8.88 -12.09
N LYS A 344 -46.68 9.30 -11.06
CA LYS A 344 -46.74 10.72 -10.68
C LYS A 344 -45.43 11.14 -9.99
N PRO A 345 -45.02 12.42 -10.06
CA PRO A 345 -43.81 12.89 -9.37
C PRO A 345 -43.97 12.73 -7.85
N PHE A 346 -42.94 12.20 -7.19
CA PHE A 346 -42.96 12.03 -5.74
C PHE A 346 -42.77 13.37 -5.00
N GLU A 347 -43.55 13.58 -3.93
CA GLU A 347 -43.44 14.76 -3.06
C GLU A 347 -42.37 14.57 -1.97
N LEU A 348 -41.10 14.58 -2.38
CA LEU A 348 -39.96 14.31 -1.50
C LEU A 348 -39.47 15.55 -0.73
N LYS A 349 -40.36 16.44 -0.29
CA LYS A 349 -39.93 17.72 0.32
C LYS A 349 -39.13 17.51 1.62
N PRO A 350 -39.57 16.70 2.60
CA PRO A 350 -38.82 16.48 3.84
C PRO A 350 -37.45 15.84 3.57
N ALA A 351 -37.41 14.83 2.69
CA ALA A 351 -36.18 14.16 2.30
C ALA A 351 -35.19 15.13 1.64
N LEU A 352 -35.65 16.00 0.75
CA LEU A 352 -34.82 17.02 0.11
C LEU A 352 -34.31 18.08 1.09
N THR A 353 -35.17 18.52 2.03
CA THR A 353 -34.76 19.47 3.08
C THR A 353 -33.68 18.85 3.98
N PHE A 354 -33.88 17.61 4.42
CA PHE A 354 -32.89 16.88 5.21
C PHE A 354 -31.57 16.70 4.45
N TRP A 355 -31.66 16.27 3.19
CA TRP A 355 -30.49 16.05 2.34
C TRP A 355 -29.68 17.33 2.11
N ASN A 356 -30.35 18.44 1.75
CA ASN A 356 -29.68 19.74 1.62
C ASN A 356 -29.11 20.25 2.95
N ALA A 357 -29.78 19.97 4.08
CA ALA A 357 -29.25 20.34 5.40
C ALA A 357 -27.97 19.57 5.71
N TRP A 358 -27.96 18.26 5.48
CA TRP A 358 -26.80 17.42 5.67
C TRP A 358 -25.61 17.88 4.80
N LEU A 359 -25.84 18.12 3.51
CA LEU A 359 -24.79 18.62 2.60
C LEU A 359 -24.30 20.02 2.99
N ALA A 360 -25.19 20.92 3.40
CA ALA A 360 -24.80 22.25 3.87
C ALA A 360 -23.90 22.16 5.11
N VAL A 361 -24.30 21.38 6.12
CA VAL A 361 -23.49 21.18 7.34
C VAL A 361 -22.15 20.53 7.02
N PHE A 362 -22.16 19.48 6.20
CA PHE A 362 -20.95 18.79 5.76
C PHE A 362 -19.98 19.75 5.05
N SER A 363 -20.47 20.53 4.09
CA SER A 363 -19.62 21.47 3.35
C SER A 363 -19.12 22.65 4.20
N ILE A 364 -19.96 23.18 5.10
CA ILE A 364 -19.55 24.25 6.04
C ILE A 364 -18.45 23.74 6.97
N ALA A 365 -18.65 22.58 7.59
CA ALA A 365 -17.67 21.99 8.49
C ALA A 365 -16.36 21.66 7.76
N GLY A 366 -16.43 21.07 6.56
CA GLY A 366 -15.26 20.82 5.72
C GLY A 366 -14.51 22.10 5.36
N SER A 367 -15.22 23.18 4.98
CA SER A 367 -14.60 24.48 4.69
C SER A 367 -13.92 25.07 5.93
N LEU A 368 -14.57 25.02 7.10
CA LEU A 368 -14.01 25.53 8.36
C LEU A 368 -12.76 24.75 8.80
N VAL A 369 -12.72 23.44 8.60
CA VAL A 369 -11.57 22.61 9.00
C VAL A 369 -10.41 22.71 8.01
N THR A 370 -10.69 22.76 6.71
CA THR A 370 -9.64 22.78 5.67
C THR A 370 -9.06 24.18 5.45
N THR A 371 -9.79 25.26 5.78
CA THR A 371 -9.30 26.64 5.60
C THR A 371 -8.02 26.94 6.40
N PRO A 372 -7.93 26.67 7.72
CA PRO A 372 -6.69 26.87 8.47
C PRO A 372 -5.52 26.04 7.93
N ALA A 373 -5.78 24.82 7.48
CA ALA A 373 -4.76 23.94 6.91
C ALA A 373 -4.22 24.48 5.58
N LEU A 374 -5.09 24.99 4.70
CA LEU A 374 -4.69 25.66 3.46
C LEU A 374 -3.88 26.92 3.76
N LEU A 375 -4.35 27.78 4.68
CA LEU A 375 -3.62 28.99 5.07
C LEU A 375 -2.25 28.65 5.67
N SER A 376 -2.15 27.59 6.48
CA SER A 376 -0.89 27.09 7.01
C SER A 376 0.04 26.58 5.90
N ALA A 377 -0.48 25.86 4.90
CA ALA A 377 0.30 25.40 3.76
C ALA A 377 0.85 26.57 2.94
N ILE A 378 0.02 27.59 2.67
CA ILE A 378 0.45 28.83 1.99
C ILE A 378 1.49 29.58 2.83
N TYR A 379 1.27 29.69 4.15
CA TYR A 379 2.20 30.40 5.03
C TYR A 379 3.56 29.71 5.13
N SER A 380 3.58 28.38 5.21
CA SER A 380 4.81 27.59 5.40
C SER A 380 5.58 27.31 4.10
N GLN A 381 4.88 27.13 2.98
CA GLN A 381 5.49 26.69 1.70
C GLN A 381 5.32 27.71 0.56
N GLY A 382 4.66 28.83 0.83
CA GLY A 382 4.26 29.79 -0.20
C GLY A 382 3.06 29.31 -1.03
N LEU A 383 2.57 30.20 -1.90
CA LEU A 383 1.42 29.91 -2.76
C LEU A 383 1.71 28.72 -3.68
N THR A 384 2.87 28.71 -4.35
CA THR A 384 3.26 27.60 -5.24
C THR A 384 3.43 26.28 -4.51
N GLY A 385 4.05 26.30 -3.33
CA GLY A 385 4.22 25.08 -2.53
C GLY A 385 2.88 24.43 -2.17
N SER A 386 1.85 25.24 -1.86
CA SER A 386 0.53 24.76 -1.44
C SER A 386 -0.22 23.88 -2.44
N TYR A 387 0.14 23.89 -3.73
CA TYR A 387 -0.41 23.00 -4.75
C TYR A 387 0.64 22.18 -5.51
N CYS A 388 1.93 22.34 -5.18
CA CYS A 388 3.01 21.58 -5.79
C CYS A 388 3.55 20.48 -4.84
N HIS A 389 3.42 20.65 -3.52
CA HIS A 389 3.86 19.67 -2.54
C HIS A 389 2.71 19.19 -1.67
N SER A 390 2.60 17.87 -1.52
CA SER A 390 1.66 17.27 -0.57
C SER A 390 2.24 17.40 0.83
N GLY A 391 1.47 17.91 1.79
CA GLY A 391 1.97 18.25 3.11
C GLY A 391 0.87 18.35 4.16
N ALA A 392 1.03 19.27 5.11
CA ALA A 392 0.18 19.41 6.30
C ALA A 392 -1.34 19.51 6.02
N PHE A 393 -1.76 19.86 4.80
CA PHE A 393 -3.17 19.86 4.40
C PHE A 393 -3.82 18.46 4.51
N PHE A 394 -3.07 17.40 4.22
CA PHE A 394 -3.56 16.02 4.25
C PHE A 394 -3.30 15.32 5.58
N GLU A 395 -2.82 16.05 6.60
CA GLU A 395 -2.56 15.53 7.94
C GLU A 395 -3.64 15.94 8.93
N GLY A 396 -3.75 15.21 10.03
CA GLY A 396 -4.66 15.52 11.13
C GLY A 396 -6.12 15.67 10.69
N ALA A 397 -6.81 16.69 11.22
CA ALA A 397 -8.22 16.91 10.93
C ALA A 397 -8.48 17.21 9.45
N SER A 398 -7.64 18.02 8.80
CA SER A 398 -7.81 18.36 7.38
C SER A 398 -7.61 17.13 6.48
N GLY A 399 -6.68 16.25 6.84
CA GLY A 399 -6.52 14.94 6.22
C GLY A 399 -7.78 14.08 6.30
N LEU A 400 -8.37 13.95 7.49
CA LEU A 400 -9.61 13.19 7.68
C LEU A 400 -10.74 13.78 6.84
N TRP A 401 -10.89 15.10 6.83
CA TRP A 401 -11.92 15.77 6.03
C TRP A 401 -11.69 15.63 4.52
N SER A 402 -10.44 15.55 4.08
CA SER A 402 -10.08 15.25 2.69
C SER A 402 -10.43 13.81 2.32
N PHE A 403 -10.24 12.86 3.24
CA PHE A 403 -10.67 11.47 3.04
C PHE A 403 -12.20 11.35 2.98
N VAL A 404 -12.92 11.93 3.95
CA VAL A 404 -14.38 11.89 3.97
C VAL A 404 -14.98 12.66 2.78
N PHE A 405 -14.31 13.71 2.28
CA PHE A 405 -14.65 14.35 1.00
C PHE A 405 -14.61 13.37 -0.18
N CYS A 406 -13.59 12.51 -0.26
CA CYS A 406 -13.52 11.48 -1.29
C CYS A 406 -14.69 10.49 -1.16
N ILE A 407 -14.97 10.03 0.07
CA ILE A 407 -16.07 9.11 0.35
C ILE A 407 -17.44 9.75 0.04
N SER A 408 -17.61 11.06 0.28
CA SER A 408 -18.88 11.76 0.03
C SER A 408 -19.30 11.72 -1.42
N LYS A 409 -18.37 11.54 -2.38
CA LYS A 409 -18.70 11.43 -3.81
C LYS A 409 -19.58 10.23 -4.14
N ILE A 410 -19.54 9.17 -3.33
CA ILE A 410 -20.50 8.06 -3.44
C ILE A 410 -21.88 8.51 -2.96
N ALA A 411 -21.97 9.22 -1.83
CA ALA A 411 -23.23 9.71 -1.30
C ALA A 411 -23.90 10.74 -2.22
N GLU A 412 -23.11 11.61 -2.85
CA GLU A 412 -23.57 12.65 -3.80
C GLU A 412 -24.27 12.06 -5.04
N LEU A 413 -24.09 10.77 -5.37
CA LEU A 413 -24.89 10.09 -6.39
C LEU A 413 -26.41 10.14 -6.08
N GLY A 414 -26.78 10.19 -4.80
CA GLY A 414 -28.15 10.30 -4.33
C GLY A 414 -28.89 11.58 -4.79
N ASP A 415 -28.16 12.68 -5.02
CA ASP A 415 -28.75 13.94 -5.50
C ASP A 415 -29.52 13.75 -6.81
N THR A 416 -28.95 12.98 -7.73
CA THR A 416 -29.55 12.75 -9.04
C THR A 416 -30.77 11.83 -8.94
N ILE A 417 -30.75 10.87 -8.02
CA ILE A 417 -31.91 10.00 -7.76
C ILE A 417 -33.11 10.85 -7.30
N LEU A 418 -32.90 11.78 -6.36
CA LEU A 418 -33.95 12.69 -5.88
C LEU A 418 -34.50 13.59 -7.00
N ILE A 419 -33.66 14.04 -7.93
CA ILE A 419 -34.08 14.82 -9.11
C ILE A 419 -35.01 14.01 -10.01
N VAL A 420 -34.63 12.76 -10.32
CA VAL A 420 -35.39 11.88 -11.23
C VAL A 420 -36.73 11.48 -10.61
N LEU A 421 -36.78 11.11 -9.32
CA LEU A 421 -38.02 10.77 -8.62
C LEU A 421 -39.04 11.93 -8.57
N ARG A 422 -38.56 13.17 -8.65
CA ARG A 422 -39.40 14.38 -8.70
C ARG A 422 -39.79 14.80 -10.11
N LYS A 423 -39.46 14.00 -11.13
CA LYS A 423 -39.60 14.32 -12.57
C LYS A 423 -38.99 15.67 -12.94
N LYS A 424 -37.87 16.05 -12.33
CA LYS A 424 -37.13 17.24 -12.75
C LYS A 424 -36.20 16.89 -13.92
N PRO A 425 -35.87 17.87 -14.81
CA PRO A 425 -35.00 17.61 -15.94
C PRO A 425 -33.64 17.05 -15.49
N LEU A 426 -33.32 15.84 -15.94
CA LEU A 426 -32.00 15.23 -15.74
C LEU A 426 -31.02 15.85 -16.74
N MET A 427 -30.25 16.85 -16.29
CA MET A 427 -29.27 17.53 -17.13
C MET A 427 -28.03 16.65 -17.32
N PHE A 428 -27.45 16.67 -18.53
CA PHE A 428 -26.19 15.98 -18.83
C PHE A 428 -25.10 16.34 -17.82
N LEU A 429 -24.94 17.64 -17.55
CA LEU A 429 -23.97 18.18 -16.59
C LEU A 429 -24.03 17.51 -15.21
N HIS A 430 -25.21 17.18 -14.70
CA HIS A 430 -25.35 16.67 -13.34
C HIS A 430 -24.73 15.29 -13.17
N TRP A 431 -25.21 14.30 -13.93
CA TRP A 431 -24.74 12.93 -13.78
C TRP A 431 -23.33 12.75 -14.33
N TYR A 432 -22.97 13.48 -15.40
CA TYR A 432 -21.63 13.45 -15.96
C TYR A 432 -20.58 13.90 -14.94
N HIS A 433 -20.84 15.02 -14.25
CA HIS A 433 -19.89 15.49 -13.24
C HIS A 433 -19.83 14.55 -12.03
N HIS A 434 -20.95 13.98 -11.56
CA HIS A 434 -20.92 13.02 -10.44
C HIS A 434 -20.09 11.77 -10.74
N VAL A 435 -20.19 11.24 -11.96
CA VAL A 435 -19.39 10.07 -12.37
C VAL A 435 -17.91 10.44 -12.39
N LEU A 436 -17.56 11.56 -13.01
CA LEU A 436 -16.16 11.98 -13.12
C LEU A 436 -15.54 12.38 -11.78
N THR A 437 -16.23 13.18 -10.96
CA THR A 437 -15.70 13.59 -9.64
C THR A 437 -15.54 12.41 -8.70
N LEU A 438 -16.41 11.40 -8.76
CA LEU A 438 -16.24 10.16 -8.00
C LEU A 438 -14.96 9.43 -8.40
N ASN A 439 -14.81 9.11 -9.68
CA ASN A 439 -13.65 8.35 -10.16
C ASN A 439 -12.34 9.13 -9.96
N TYR A 440 -12.35 10.42 -10.26
CA TYR A 440 -11.21 11.30 -10.04
C TYR A 440 -10.84 11.42 -8.55
N GLY A 441 -11.83 11.54 -7.66
CA GLY A 441 -11.62 11.65 -6.22
C GLY A 441 -10.82 10.47 -5.66
N PHE A 442 -11.24 9.24 -5.97
CA PHE A 442 -10.54 8.04 -5.49
C PHE A 442 -9.13 7.89 -6.07
N LEU A 443 -8.99 8.11 -7.37
CA LEU A 443 -7.70 8.01 -8.05
C LEU A 443 -6.70 9.03 -7.50
N SER A 444 -7.10 10.30 -7.44
CA SER A 444 -6.20 11.40 -7.05
C SER A 444 -5.86 11.40 -5.56
N PHE A 445 -6.76 10.91 -4.69
CA PHE A 445 -6.44 10.69 -3.28
C PHE A 445 -5.42 9.56 -3.10
N MET A 446 -5.61 8.43 -3.78
CA MET A 446 -4.65 7.31 -3.75
C MET A 446 -3.26 7.73 -4.23
N GLU A 447 -3.17 8.56 -5.26
CA GLU A 447 -1.89 8.99 -5.85
C GLU A 447 -1.23 10.17 -5.14
N ASN A 448 -1.81 10.68 -4.04
CA ASN A 448 -1.26 11.78 -3.25
C ASN A 448 -1.05 13.09 -4.06
N THR A 449 -2.03 13.45 -4.88
CA THR A 449 -1.93 14.62 -5.77
C THR A 449 -2.00 15.95 -5.02
N ALA A 450 -0.93 16.74 -5.01
CA ALA A 450 -0.81 17.96 -4.19
C ALA A 450 -1.83 19.06 -4.50
N PHE A 451 -2.11 19.34 -5.79
CA PHE A 451 -3.02 20.41 -6.18
C PHE A 451 -4.48 20.15 -5.76
N ASN A 452 -4.82 18.92 -5.33
CA ASN A 452 -6.12 18.62 -4.74
C ASN A 452 -6.39 19.41 -3.46
N THR A 453 -5.35 19.90 -2.77
CA THR A 453 -5.48 20.84 -1.65
C THR A 453 -6.43 22.00 -1.99
N TRP A 454 -6.25 22.60 -3.17
CA TRP A 454 -7.09 23.69 -3.65
C TRP A 454 -8.45 23.21 -4.16
N ILE A 455 -8.50 22.09 -4.88
CA ILE A 455 -9.75 21.55 -5.43
C ILE A 455 -10.73 21.20 -4.29
N ILE A 456 -10.25 20.52 -3.25
CA ILE A 456 -11.03 20.13 -2.08
C ILE A 456 -11.54 21.36 -1.34
N TRP A 457 -10.65 22.31 -1.03
CA TRP A 457 -11.02 23.52 -0.30
C TRP A 457 -12.01 24.40 -1.08
N LEU A 458 -11.78 24.61 -2.38
CA LEU A 458 -12.70 25.36 -3.24
C LEU A 458 -14.06 24.67 -3.31
N ASN A 459 -14.08 23.34 -3.47
CA ASN A 459 -15.33 22.58 -3.52
C ASN A 459 -16.11 22.75 -2.22
N PHE A 460 -15.50 22.51 -1.06
CA PHE A 460 -16.16 22.70 0.23
C PHE A 460 -16.73 24.11 0.39
N SER A 461 -15.94 25.13 0.06
CA SER A 461 -16.32 26.53 0.25
C SER A 461 -17.47 26.95 -0.66
N VAL A 462 -17.46 26.54 -1.93
CA VAL A 462 -18.55 26.84 -2.88
C VAL A 462 -19.81 26.03 -2.55
N HIS A 463 -19.67 24.75 -2.18
CA HIS A 463 -20.81 23.89 -1.85
C HIS A 463 -21.46 24.28 -0.52
N ALA A 464 -20.70 24.81 0.44
CA ALA A 464 -21.25 25.40 1.67
C ALA A 464 -22.28 26.50 1.35
N ILE A 465 -21.95 27.39 0.41
CA ILE A 465 -22.85 28.47 -0.01
C ILE A 465 -24.03 27.92 -0.82
N MET A 466 -23.76 27.04 -1.78
CA MET A 466 -24.78 26.48 -2.67
C MET A 466 -25.84 25.67 -1.91
N TYR A 467 -25.42 24.74 -1.04
CA TYR A 467 -26.37 23.92 -0.30
C TYR A 467 -27.09 24.69 0.79
N SER A 468 -26.46 25.71 1.40
CA SER A 468 -27.16 26.64 2.31
C SER A 468 -28.29 27.40 1.58
N TYR A 469 -28.06 27.80 0.33
CA TYR A 469 -29.10 28.38 -0.52
C TYR A 469 -30.23 27.37 -0.83
N TYR A 470 -29.90 26.12 -1.17
CA TYR A 470 -30.91 25.09 -1.44
C TYR A 470 -31.71 24.69 -0.19
N LEU A 471 -31.07 24.64 0.97
CA LEU A 471 -31.73 24.47 2.25
C LEU A 471 -32.73 25.60 2.52
N THR A 472 -32.28 26.85 2.39
CA THR A 472 -33.12 28.04 2.60
C THR A 472 -34.34 28.04 1.67
N THR A 473 -34.13 27.75 0.38
CA THR A 473 -35.22 27.70 -0.60
C THR A 473 -36.18 26.52 -0.37
N SER A 474 -35.74 25.44 0.28
CA SER A 474 -36.60 24.32 0.66
C SER A 474 -37.68 24.70 1.67
N PHE A 475 -37.42 25.72 2.51
CA PHE A 475 -38.39 26.31 3.44
C PHE A 475 -39.36 27.30 2.77
N LYS A 476 -39.35 27.41 1.43
CA LYS A 476 -40.14 28.39 0.65
C LYS A 476 -39.79 29.86 0.96
N ILE A 477 -38.63 30.12 1.56
CA ILE A 477 -38.11 31.48 1.74
C ILE A 477 -37.73 32.02 0.36
N ARG A 478 -38.25 33.21 0.01
CA ARG A 478 -37.93 33.87 -1.26
C ARG A 478 -36.50 34.43 -1.19
N VAL A 479 -35.64 33.96 -2.09
CA VAL A 479 -34.25 34.40 -2.21
C VAL A 479 -34.03 35.09 -3.55
N PRO A 480 -33.49 36.32 -3.59
CA PRO A 480 -33.27 37.10 -4.82
C PRO A 480 -32.54 36.33 -5.93
N ALA A 481 -32.89 36.57 -7.20
CA ALA A 481 -32.27 35.92 -8.35
C ALA A 481 -30.77 36.23 -8.48
N VAL A 482 -30.34 37.39 -7.99
CA VAL A 482 -28.93 37.78 -7.94
C VAL A 482 -28.10 36.77 -7.16
N ILE A 483 -28.61 36.24 -6.04
CA ILE A 483 -27.88 35.26 -5.21
C ILE A 483 -27.69 33.95 -5.98
N ALA A 484 -28.73 33.45 -6.65
CA ALA A 484 -28.63 32.24 -7.48
C ALA A 484 -27.59 32.42 -8.62
N ARG A 485 -27.58 33.59 -9.25
CA ARG A 485 -26.59 33.94 -10.28
C ARG A 485 -25.16 33.99 -9.70
N SER A 486 -24.98 34.60 -8.53
CA SER A 486 -23.68 34.67 -7.86
C SER A 486 -23.16 33.30 -7.47
N ILE A 487 -24.03 32.36 -7.05
CA ILE A 487 -23.63 30.98 -6.75
C ILE A 487 -23.09 30.29 -8.01
N THR A 488 -23.82 30.36 -9.13
CA THR A 488 -23.33 29.77 -10.38
C THR A 488 -22.05 30.43 -10.87
N PHE A 489 -21.89 31.74 -10.62
CA PHE A 489 -20.63 32.43 -10.89
C PHE A 489 -19.48 31.92 -10.01
N LEU A 490 -19.70 31.72 -8.70
CA LEU A 490 -18.69 31.13 -7.80
C LEU A 490 -18.30 29.71 -8.22
N GLN A 491 -19.25 28.91 -8.68
CA GLN A 491 -18.97 27.58 -9.25
C GLN A 491 -18.08 27.67 -10.48
N ILE A 492 -18.29 28.63 -11.37
CA ILE A 492 -17.41 28.84 -12.54
C ILE A 492 -16.03 29.33 -12.09
N LEU A 493 -15.99 30.26 -11.15
CA LEU A 493 -14.74 30.84 -10.63
C LEU A 493 -13.84 29.77 -10.02
N GLN A 494 -14.40 28.78 -9.33
CA GLN A 494 -13.63 27.66 -8.75
C GLN A 494 -12.86 26.87 -9.83
N PHE A 495 -13.48 26.64 -10.99
CA PHE A 495 -12.87 25.92 -12.10
C PHE A 495 -11.81 26.79 -12.76
N VAL A 496 -12.06 28.10 -12.92
CA VAL A 496 -11.05 29.04 -13.43
C VAL A 496 -9.80 29.04 -12.56
N ILE A 497 -9.94 29.12 -11.23
CA ILE A 497 -8.81 29.06 -10.29
C ILE A 497 -8.06 27.72 -10.44
N THR A 498 -8.78 26.60 -10.52
CA THR A 498 -8.18 25.27 -10.68
C THR A 498 -7.40 25.15 -11.99
N HIS A 499 -7.90 25.71 -13.10
CA HIS A 499 -7.15 25.74 -14.37
C HIS A 499 -5.87 26.56 -14.29
N LEU A 500 -5.89 27.70 -13.60
CA LEU A 500 -4.68 28.51 -13.41
C LEU A 500 -3.62 27.73 -12.62
N ILE A 501 -4.04 26.99 -11.59
CA ILE A 501 -3.16 26.10 -10.82
C ILE A 501 -2.61 24.99 -11.72
N LEU A 502 -3.46 24.28 -12.46
CA LEU A 502 -3.03 23.18 -13.33
C LEU A 502 -2.07 23.67 -14.43
N PHE A 503 -2.36 24.81 -15.06
CA PHE A 503 -1.46 25.41 -16.06
C PHE A 503 -0.10 25.74 -15.44
N HIS A 504 -0.08 26.30 -14.23
CA HIS A 504 1.16 26.60 -13.54
C HIS A 504 1.93 25.34 -13.14
N VAL A 505 1.26 24.29 -12.66
CA VAL A 505 1.89 22.97 -12.39
C VAL A 505 2.49 22.39 -13.67
N GLY A 506 1.78 22.46 -14.80
CA GLY A 506 2.30 22.05 -16.10
C GLY A 506 3.52 22.86 -16.54
N TYR A 507 3.52 24.18 -16.32
CA TYR A 507 4.68 25.05 -16.59
C TYR A 507 5.88 24.69 -15.71
N LEU A 508 5.67 24.43 -14.42
CA LEU A 508 6.73 24.01 -13.49
C LEU A 508 7.36 22.69 -13.92
N TYR A 509 6.54 21.72 -14.32
CA TYR A 509 6.99 20.43 -14.83
C TYR A 509 7.86 20.58 -16.09
N LEU A 510 7.43 21.42 -17.04
CA LEU A 510 8.20 21.68 -18.28
C LEU A 510 9.55 22.37 -18.02
N ASN A 511 9.67 23.11 -16.91
CA ASN A 511 10.92 23.76 -16.49
C ASN A 511 11.76 22.92 -15.52
N GLY A 512 11.42 21.62 -15.35
CA GLY A 512 12.20 20.70 -14.53
C GLY A 512 11.96 20.79 -13.01
N THR A 513 10.93 21.52 -12.57
CA THR A 513 10.51 21.52 -11.16
C THR A 513 9.57 20.35 -10.90
N GLN A 514 9.89 19.50 -9.93
CA GLN A 514 9.05 18.37 -9.56
C GLN A 514 7.97 18.79 -8.56
N CYS A 515 6.71 18.52 -8.91
CA CYS A 515 5.56 18.59 -8.01
C CYS A 515 5.07 17.16 -7.69
N ASP A 516 4.40 16.99 -6.55
CA ASP A 516 3.81 15.72 -6.10
C ASP A 516 2.52 15.44 -6.89
N VAL A 517 2.71 15.02 -8.13
CA VAL A 517 1.66 14.75 -9.11
C VAL A 517 2.14 13.67 -10.08
N THR A 518 1.23 12.78 -10.51
CA THR A 518 1.53 11.85 -11.60
C THR A 518 1.00 12.41 -12.93
N GLY A 519 1.62 12.03 -14.05
CA GLY A 519 1.12 12.42 -15.37
C GLY A 519 -0.35 12.00 -15.60
N HIS A 520 -0.73 10.83 -15.08
CA HIS A 520 -2.08 10.29 -15.24
C HIS A 520 -3.14 11.15 -14.52
N THR A 521 -2.95 11.46 -13.24
CA THR A 521 -3.88 12.31 -12.49
C THR A 521 -3.92 13.74 -13.00
N TYR A 522 -2.77 14.27 -13.45
CA TYR A 522 -2.70 15.58 -14.08
C TYR A 522 -3.58 15.67 -15.34
N PHE A 523 -3.37 14.79 -16.32
CA PHE A 523 -4.12 14.85 -17.58
C PHE A 523 -5.61 14.55 -17.39
N LEU A 524 -5.95 13.63 -16.48
CA LEU A 524 -7.34 13.35 -16.15
C LEU A 524 -8.02 14.56 -15.50
N CYS A 525 -7.36 15.21 -14.53
CA CYS A 525 -7.89 16.41 -13.90
C CYS A 525 -8.07 17.54 -14.92
N LEU A 526 -7.07 17.78 -15.77
CA LEU A 526 -7.11 18.83 -16.79
C LEU A 526 -8.29 18.62 -17.76
N GLY A 527 -8.47 17.41 -18.28
CA GLY A 527 -9.59 17.10 -19.17
C GLY A 527 -10.95 17.26 -18.49
N MET A 528 -11.07 16.80 -17.24
CA MET A 528 -12.29 16.94 -16.43
C MET A 528 -12.63 18.41 -16.19
N GLU A 529 -11.66 19.21 -15.73
CA GLU A 529 -11.85 20.62 -15.41
C GLU A 529 -12.25 21.42 -16.67
N ILE A 530 -11.60 21.20 -17.82
CA ILE A 530 -11.97 21.83 -19.09
C ILE A 530 -13.43 21.54 -19.44
N SER A 531 -13.85 20.28 -19.30
CA SER A 531 -15.23 19.88 -19.57
C SER A 531 -16.22 20.59 -18.65
N TYR A 532 -15.88 20.76 -17.36
CA TYR A 532 -16.72 21.46 -16.39
C TYR A 532 -16.83 22.93 -16.70
N LEU A 533 -15.73 23.61 -17.01
CA LEU A 533 -15.75 25.03 -17.33
C LEU A 533 -16.66 25.32 -18.54
N VAL A 534 -16.57 24.51 -19.60
CA VAL A 534 -17.42 24.63 -20.78
C VAL A 534 -18.90 24.38 -20.45
N LEU A 535 -19.20 23.30 -19.73
CA LEU A 535 -20.58 22.92 -19.42
C LEU A 535 -21.25 23.90 -18.45
N PHE A 536 -20.55 24.35 -17.41
CA PHE A 536 -21.07 25.36 -16.47
C PHE A 536 -21.18 26.74 -17.13
N GLY A 537 -20.24 27.11 -18.00
CA GLY A 537 -20.33 28.33 -18.81
C GLY A 537 -21.57 28.33 -19.71
N ASN A 538 -21.82 27.24 -20.43
CA ASN A 538 -23.04 27.08 -21.21
C ASN A 538 -24.29 27.11 -20.33
N PHE A 539 -24.28 26.41 -19.19
CA PHE A 539 -25.40 26.45 -18.24
C PHE A 539 -25.70 27.88 -17.75
N PHE A 540 -24.68 28.66 -17.40
CA PHE A 540 -24.81 30.05 -16.98
C PHE A 540 -25.40 30.91 -18.10
N TYR A 541 -24.88 30.77 -19.31
CA TYR A 541 -25.39 31.47 -20.48
C TYR A 541 -26.87 31.17 -20.72
N GLN A 542 -27.28 29.89 -20.74
CA GLN A 542 -28.68 29.51 -20.95
C GLN A 542 -29.60 29.95 -19.81
N SER A 543 -29.12 29.94 -18.57
CA SER A 543 -29.95 30.20 -17.39
C SER A 543 -30.12 31.67 -17.06
N TYR A 544 -29.12 32.50 -17.35
CA TYR A 544 -29.07 33.89 -16.90
C TYR A 544 -28.90 34.93 -18.02
N ILE A 545 -28.31 34.56 -19.17
CA ILE A 545 -28.05 35.51 -20.27
C ILE A 545 -29.08 35.35 -21.39
N LYS A 546 -29.18 34.15 -21.96
CA LYS A 546 -30.08 33.87 -23.09
C LYS A 546 -31.52 34.15 -22.67
N ASN A 547 -32.19 35.02 -23.43
CA ASN A 547 -33.55 35.48 -23.15
C ASN A 547 -33.74 36.12 -21.76
N GLY A 548 -32.73 36.75 -21.17
CA GLY A 548 -32.84 37.57 -19.94
C GLY A 548 -33.07 36.82 -18.62
N GLY A 549 -32.91 35.50 -18.61
CA GLY A 549 -32.96 34.66 -17.39
C GLY A 549 -34.37 34.42 -16.82
N LYS A 550 -34.81 33.16 -16.75
CA LYS A 550 -36.18 32.80 -16.33
C LYS A 550 -36.58 33.34 -14.94
N LYS A 551 -35.65 33.34 -13.97
CA LYS A 551 -35.91 33.80 -12.60
C LYS A 551 -35.96 35.33 -12.50
N PHE A 552 -35.09 36.04 -13.23
CA PHE A 552 -35.09 37.51 -13.31
C PHE A 552 -36.34 38.04 -13.99
N LYS A 553 -36.80 37.39 -15.08
CA LYS A 553 -38.09 37.71 -15.71
C LYS A 553 -39.25 37.52 -14.75
N LYS A 554 -39.30 36.40 -14.01
CA LYS A 554 -40.34 36.18 -12.99
C LYS A 554 -40.32 37.27 -11.92
N GLU A 555 -39.15 37.62 -11.38
CA GLU A 555 -39.02 38.69 -10.38
C GLU A 555 -39.46 40.06 -10.91
N GLN A 556 -39.09 40.42 -12.15
CA GLN A 556 -39.53 41.66 -12.80
C GLN A 556 -41.04 41.70 -13.06
N VAL A 557 -41.66 40.55 -13.33
CA VAL A 557 -43.13 40.44 -13.48
C VAL A 557 -43.83 40.61 -12.13
N THR A 558 -43.37 39.94 -11.06
CA THR A 558 -43.94 40.13 -9.70
C THR A 558 -43.78 41.54 -9.17
N LYS A 559 -42.64 42.21 -9.43
CA LYS A 559 -42.43 43.62 -9.04
C LYS A 559 -43.30 44.63 -9.81
N LYS A 560 -43.96 44.21 -10.90
CA LYS A 560 -44.90 45.04 -11.67
C LYS A 560 -46.37 44.76 -11.30
N SER A 561 -46.64 43.72 -10.51
CA SER A 561 -47.98 43.31 -10.09
C SER A 561 -48.27 43.54 -8.61
N ASP A 562 -47.25 43.92 -7.84
CA ASP A 562 -47.32 44.51 -6.50
C ASP A 562 -47.18 46.03 -6.65
#